data_AF-A0A967CMD4-F1
#
_entry.id   AF-A0A967CMD4-F1
#
_cell.length_a   1.000
_cell.length_b   1.000
_cell.length_c   1.000
_cell.angle_alpha   90.00
_cell.angle_beta   90.00
_cell.angle_gamma   90.00
#
_symmetry.space_group_name_H-M   'P 1'
#
loop_
_entity.id
_entity.type
_entity.pdbx_description
1 polymer ?
#
loop_
_entity_poly.entity_id
_entity_poly.type
_entity_poly.pdbx_seq_one_letter_code
_entity_poly.pdbx_strand_id
1 'polypeptide(L)'
;PHTVRTNLFTAERNRPETLARDLNAPEHPIKSVEDMVEMMKSMGVDMETTSPEEVAEFCVSELEKGSYWINPYNEKSEGAFKERVESILSRSDLGIPNIF
;
A
#
# COMPACT_ATOMS: atom_id res chain seq x y z
N PRO A 1 -4.52 6.96 1.70
CA PRO A 1 -5.26 5.82 2.30
C PRO A 1 -4.26 4.87 2.97
N HIS A 2 -4.72 3.92 3.80
CA HIS A 2 -3.84 2.87 4.33
C HIS A 2 -3.61 1.78 3.27
N THR A 3 -2.84 0.74 3.62
CA THR A 3 -2.66 -0.44 2.75
C THR A 3 -4.02 -1.00 2.34
N VAL A 4 -4.27 -1.05 1.03
CA VAL A 4 -5.58 -1.46 0.50
C VAL A 4 -5.66 -2.98 0.44
N ARG A 5 -6.74 -3.54 0.97
CA ARG A 5 -7.06 -4.99 0.96
C ARG A 5 -7.43 -5.47 -0.44
N THR A 6 -6.41 -5.60 -1.27
CA THR A 6 -6.55 -6.12 -2.63
C THR A 6 -6.07 -7.57 -2.73
N ASN A 7 -6.49 -8.26 -3.79
CA ASN A 7 -6.02 -9.60 -4.11
C ASN A 7 -4.64 -9.60 -4.79
N LEU A 8 -3.74 -8.71 -4.39
CA LEU A 8 -2.40 -8.56 -4.96
C LEU A 8 -1.51 -9.77 -4.64
N PHE A 9 -1.61 -10.30 -3.42
CA PHE A 9 -0.83 -11.47 -2.98
C PHE A 9 -1.19 -12.76 -3.71
N THR A 10 -2.37 -12.81 -4.34
CA THR A 10 -2.83 -13.94 -5.15
C THR A 10 -2.82 -13.62 -6.65
N ALA A 11 -2.06 -12.61 -7.08
CA ALA A 11 -2.00 -12.18 -8.49
C ALA A 11 -1.45 -13.27 -9.43
N GLU A 12 -0.75 -14.27 -8.91
CA GLU A 12 -0.29 -15.45 -9.65
C GLU A 12 -1.41 -16.20 -10.39
N ARG A 13 -2.66 -16.14 -9.89
CA ARG A 13 -3.85 -16.71 -10.56
C ARG A 13 -4.10 -16.16 -11.97
N ASN A 14 -3.61 -14.96 -12.26
CA ASN A 14 -3.79 -14.26 -13.53
C ASN A 14 -2.55 -14.36 -14.42
N ARG A 15 -1.50 -15.05 -13.98
CA ARG A 15 -0.22 -15.07 -14.68
C ARG A 15 -0.28 -16.05 -15.86
N PRO A 16 0.09 -15.64 -17.09
CA PRO A 16 0.19 -16.56 -18.22
C PRO A 16 1.14 -17.73 -17.95
N GLU A 17 0.88 -18.90 -18.55
CA GLU A 17 1.71 -20.11 -18.37
C GLU A 17 3.20 -19.87 -18.67
N THR A 18 3.50 -19.04 -19.67
CA THR A 18 4.87 -18.68 -20.07
C THR A 18 5.64 -17.91 -18.99
N LEU A 19 4.94 -17.35 -18.01
CA LEU A 19 5.52 -16.63 -16.87
C LEU A 19 5.21 -17.34 -15.54
N ALA A 20 4.65 -18.55 -15.58
CA ALA A 20 4.26 -19.30 -14.39
C ALA A 20 5.39 -19.33 -13.35
N ARG A 21 5.00 -19.22 -12.09
CA ARG A 21 5.94 -19.28 -10.97
C ARG A 21 6.64 -20.64 -10.97
N ASP A 22 7.95 -20.64 -10.72
CA ASP A 22 8.70 -21.88 -10.55
C ASP A 22 8.09 -22.70 -9.41
N LEU A 23 7.78 -23.97 -9.68
CA LEU A 23 7.19 -24.90 -8.72
C LEU A 23 8.13 -25.19 -7.53
N ASN A 24 9.43 -24.95 -7.69
CA ASN A 24 10.41 -25.12 -6.62
C ASN A 24 10.65 -23.84 -5.82
N ALA A 25 10.00 -22.72 -6.17
CA ALA A 25 10.19 -21.46 -5.47
C ALA A 25 9.54 -21.51 -4.07
N PRO A 26 10.25 -21.09 -3.00
CA PRO A 26 9.74 -21.14 -1.63
C PRO A 26 8.43 -20.37 -1.49
N GLU A 27 7.43 -20.95 -0.82
CA GLU A 27 6.16 -20.27 -0.55
C GLU A 27 6.38 -18.98 0.23
N HIS A 28 5.72 -17.91 -0.20
CA HIS A 28 5.75 -16.65 0.54
C HIS A 28 4.82 -16.78 1.76
N PRO A 29 5.25 -16.36 2.97
CA PRO A 29 4.46 -16.53 4.19
C PRO A 29 3.19 -15.66 4.23
N ILE A 30 3.17 -14.58 3.43
CA ILE A 30 2.02 -13.68 3.29
C ILE A 30 1.31 -14.00 1.97
N LYS A 31 0.10 -14.56 2.06
CA LYS A 31 -0.78 -14.90 0.93
C LYS A 31 -1.99 -13.97 0.85
N SER A 32 -2.22 -13.16 1.88
CA SER A 32 -3.30 -12.17 1.96
C SER A 32 -2.85 -10.91 2.72
N VAL A 33 -3.64 -9.84 2.66
CA VAL A 33 -3.38 -8.65 3.50
C VAL A 33 -3.65 -8.97 4.96
N GLU A 34 -4.57 -9.89 5.24
CA GLU A 34 -4.87 -10.40 6.57
C GLU A 34 -3.65 -11.10 7.18
N ASP A 35 -2.95 -11.95 6.41
CA ASP A 35 -1.70 -12.59 6.87
C ASP A 35 -0.63 -11.54 7.22
N MET A 36 -0.58 -10.43 6.46
CA MET A 36 0.30 -9.31 6.76
C MET A 36 -0.10 -8.63 8.07
N VAL A 37 -1.38 -8.34 8.27
CA VAL A 37 -1.89 -7.73 9.51
C VAL A 37 -1.57 -8.61 10.71
N GLU A 38 -1.80 -9.93 10.62
CA GLU A 38 -1.50 -10.87 11.70
C GLU A 38 0.00 -10.94 12.01
N MET A 39 0.84 -10.98 10.98
CA MET A 39 2.29 -10.96 11.14
C MET A 39 2.75 -9.67 11.83
N MET A 40 2.25 -8.51 11.40
CA MET A 40 2.61 -7.21 11.95
C MET A 40 2.14 -7.08 13.41
N LYS A 41 0.93 -7.57 13.69
CA LYS A 41 0.40 -7.63 15.06
C LYS A 41 1.27 -8.51 15.97
N SER A 42 1.81 -9.62 15.47
CA SER A 42 2.74 -10.47 16.22
C SER A 42 4.07 -9.76 16.55
N MET A 43 4.45 -8.78 15.74
CA MET A 43 5.63 -7.93 15.95
C MET A 43 5.33 -6.68 16.79
N GLY A 44 4.09 -6.55 17.30
CA GLY A 44 3.66 -5.41 18.13
C GLY A 44 3.30 -4.16 17.33
N VAL A 45 3.12 -4.27 16.01
CA VAL A 45 2.71 -3.16 15.13
C VAL A 45 1.23 -3.32 14.80
N ASP A 46 0.41 -2.35 15.17
CA ASP A 46 -0.99 -2.31 14.76
C ASP A 46 -1.09 -1.66 13.37
N MET A 47 -1.56 -2.43 12.39
CA MET A 47 -1.60 -2.00 10.99
C MET A 47 -3.05 -1.78 10.56
N GLU A 48 -3.38 -0.52 10.28
CA GLU A 48 -4.65 -0.16 9.67
C GLU A 48 -4.67 -0.52 8.18
N THR A 49 -5.83 -0.89 7.67
CA THR A 49 -6.04 -1.21 6.26
C THR A 49 -7.29 -0.51 5.73
N THR A 50 -7.35 -0.32 4.42
CA THR A 50 -8.51 0.27 3.74
C THR A 50 -9.10 -0.75 2.78
N SER A 51 -10.42 -0.88 2.70
CA SER A 51 -11.06 -1.72 1.68
C SER A 51 -11.03 -1.05 0.30
N PRO A 52 -11.10 -1.83 -0.80
CA PRO A 52 -11.31 -1.27 -2.13
C PRO A 52 -12.58 -0.42 -2.23
N GLU A 53 -13.65 -0.81 -1.54
CA GLU A 53 -14.94 -0.10 -1.52
C GLU A 53 -14.80 1.30 -0.89
N GLU A 54 -14.11 1.41 0.25
CA GLU A 54 -13.83 2.70 0.88
C GLU A 54 -13.00 3.63 -0.04
N VAL A 55 -12.04 3.07 -0.78
CA VAL A 55 -11.26 3.84 -1.77
C VAL A 55 -12.16 4.31 -2.91
N ALA A 56 -13.04 3.44 -3.40
CA ALA A 56 -13.97 3.77 -4.49
C ALA A 56 -14.96 4.87 -4.06
N GLU A 57 -15.55 4.72 -2.87
CA GLU A 57 -16.48 5.70 -2.28
C GLU A 57 -15.80 7.07 -2.13
N PHE A 58 -14.59 7.11 -1.57
CA PHE A 58 -13.83 8.36 -1.46
C PHE A 58 -13.58 8.99 -2.83
N CYS A 59 -13.13 8.20 -3.80
CA CYS A 59 -12.85 8.66 -5.16
C CYS A 59 -14.08 9.28 -5.84
N VAL A 60 -15.22 8.59 -5.80
CA VAL A 60 -16.47 9.10 -6.37
C VAL A 60 -16.88 10.40 -5.68
N SER A 61 -16.78 10.45 -4.35
CA SER A 61 -17.16 11.65 -3.59
C SER A 61 -16.32 12.89 -3.92
N GLU A 62 -15.03 12.72 -4.26
CA GLU A 62 -14.14 13.81 -4.65
C GLU A 62 -14.35 14.24 -6.10
N LEU A 63 -14.63 13.28 -6.99
CA LEU A 63 -15.01 13.57 -8.37
C LEU A 63 -16.29 14.41 -8.45
N GLU A 64 -17.30 14.08 -7.63
CA GLU A 64 -18.55 14.85 -7.54
C GLU A 64 -18.34 16.30 -7.06
N LYS A 65 -17.30 16.54 -6.23
CA LYS A 65 -16.91 17.88 -5.78
C LYS A 65 -16.10 18.65 -6.83
N GLY A 66 -15.70 18.00 -7.92
CA GLY A 66 -14.78 18.57 -8.91
C GLY A 66 -13.33 18.68 -8.40
N SER A 67 -12.96 17.88 -7.39
CA SER A 67 -11.61 17.87 -6.84
C SER A 67 -10.62 17.30 -7.85
N TYR A 68 -9.50 18.00 -8.05
CA TYR A 68 -8.37 17.48 -8.84
C TYR A 68 -7.54 16.48 -8.03
N TRP A 69 -7.34 16.75 -6.74
CA TRP A 69 -6.54 15.91 -5.86
C TRP A 69 -7.43 14.93 -5.09
N ILE A 70 -7.43 13.68 -5.52
CA ILE A 70 -8.13 12.59 -4.84
C ILE A 70 -7.12 11.86 -3.97
N ASN A 71 -6.76 12.47 -2.85
CA ASN A 71 -5.81 11.91 -1.89
C ASN A 71 -6.34 12.07 -0.46
N PRO A 72 -6.90 11.00 0.16
CA PRO A 72 -7.39 11.09 1.52
C PRO A 72 -6.22 11.29 2.49
N TYR A 73 -6.39 12.22 3.43
CA TYR A 73 -5.36 12.57 4.41
C TYR A 73 -4.93 11.34 5.21
N ASN A 74 -3.62 11.16 5.33
CA ASN A 74 -2.99 10.15 6.17
C ASN A 74 -1.68 10.72 6.68
N GLU A 75 -1.51 10.83 8.00
CA GLU A 75 -0.39 11.53 8.62
C GLU A 75 0.98 11.00 8.14
N LYS A 76 1.12 9.67 8.06
CA LYS A 76 2.35 9.02 7.59
C LYS A 76 2.64 9.31 6.12
N SER A 77 1.62 9.25 5.27
CA SER A 77 1.75 9.54 3.84
C SER A 77 2.10 11.02 3.61
N GLU A 78 1.50 11.94 4.35
CA GLU A 78 1.80 13.37 4.22
C GLU A 78 3.17 13.74 4.78
N GLY A 79 3.62 13.07 5.84
CA GLY A 79 4.99 13.16 6.31
C GLY A 79 5.99 12.75 5.24
N ALA A 80 5.82 11.55 4.67
CA ALA A 80 6.68 11.03 3.61
C ALA A 80 6.66 11.92 2.35
N PHE A 81 5.50 12.46 1.98
CA PHE A 81 5.39 13.41 0.87
C PHE A 81 6.20 14.69 1.14
N LYS A 82 6.05 15.29 2.33
CA LYS A 82 6.79 16.50 2.72
C LYS A 82 8.30 16.25 2.75
N GLU A 83 8.74 15.15 3.34
CA GLU A 83 10.16 14.75 3.37
C GLU A 83 10.71 14.59 1.95
N ARG A 84 9.95 13.94 1.06
CA ARG A 84 10.34 13.79 -0.35
C ARG A 84 10.47 15.14 -1.04
N VAL A 85 9.53 16.05 -0.84
CA VAL A 85 9.58 17.41 -1.41
C VAL A 85 10.79 18.16 -0.87
N GLU A 86 11.03 18.11 0.44
CA GLU A 86 12.18 18.78 1.08
C GLU A 86 13.51 18.24 0.55
N SER A 87 13.65 16.93 0.40
CA SER A 87 14.82 16.30 -0.22
C SER A 87 15.09 16.85 -1.63
N ILE A 88 14.04 17.04 -2.45
CA ILE A 88 14.17 17.61 -3.80
C ILE A 88 14.66 19.06 -3.72
N LEU A 89 14.05 19.88 -2.85
CA LEU A 89 14.36 21.30 -2.72
C LEU A 89 15.77 21.54 -2.18
N SER A 90 16.16 20.75 -1.19
CA SER A 90 17.47 20.84 -0.52
C SER A 90 18.58 20.07 -1.23
N ARG A 91 18.26 19.24 -2.23
CA ARG A 91 19.18 18.30 -2.89
C ARG A 91 19.88 17.37 -1.90
N SER A 92 19.13 16.89 -0.91
CA SER A 92 19.61 15.95 0.09
C SER A 92 19.03 14.55 -0.13
N ASP A 93 19.75 13.54 0.36
CA ASP A 93 19.29 12.16 0.30
C ASP A 93 18.20 11.89 1.35
N LEU A 94 17.24 11.04 1.00
CA LEU A 94 16.24 10.56 1.96
C LEU A 94 16.83 9.47 2.85
N GLY A 95 16.44 9.50 4.13
CA GLY A 95 16.66 8.37 5.03
C GLY A 95 15.90 7.13 4.57
N ILE A 96 16.22 5.98 5.18
CA ILE A 96 15.44 4.75 4.96
C ILE A 96 14.00 5.03 5.41
N PRO A 97 13.01 4.93 4.51
CA PRO A 97 11.63 5.27 4.84
C PRO A 97 11.11 4.35 5.95
N ASN A 98 10.42 4.93 6.93
CA ASN A 98 9.71 4.10 7.91
C ASN A 98 8.45 3.50 7.25
N ILE A 99 8.58 2.26 6.80
CA ILE A 99 7.49 1.50 6.17
C ILE A 99 6.53 0.86 7.18
N PHE A 100 6.81 0.94 8.49
CA PHE A 100 6.01 0.33 9.56
C PHE A 100 5.45 1.38 10.52
#